data_AF-A0A1M4XZ09-F1
#
_entry.id   AF-A0A1M4XZ09-F1
#
_cell.length_a   1.000
_cell.length_b   1.000
_cell.length_c   1.000
_cell.angle_alpha   90.00
_cell.angle_beta   90.00
_cell.angle_gamma   90.00
#
_symmetry.space_group_name_H-M   'P 1'
#
loop_
_entity.id
_entity.type
_entity.pdbx_description
1 polymer ?
#
loop_
_entity_poly.entity_id
_entity_poly.type
_entity_poly.pdbx_seq_one_letter_code
_entity_poly.pdbx_strand_id
1 'polypeptide(L)'
;MTENFKKIIGDLEEEIKELKDEHGNVLVFYEKAIELILSKIAQLKEYVLKTGFKNEQEEIHFFKYQWFVIKSYSFYDIHAAL
;
A
#
# COMPACT_ATOMS: atom_id res chain seq x y z
N MET A 1 5.78 14.06 5.02
CA MET A 1 5.72 12.65 4.58
C MET A 1 4.33 12.04 4.63
N THR A 2 3.58 12.29 5.70
CA THR A 2 2.24 11.72 5.98
C THR A 2 1.19 11.95 4.91
N GLU A 3 1.13 13.16 4.31
CA GLU A 3 0.12 13.47 3.28
C GLU A 3 0.33 12.67 1.99
N ASN A 4 1.59 12.45 1.59
CA ASN A 4 1.87 11.63 0.41
C ASN A 4 1.56 10.15 0.66
N PHE A 5 1.82 9.65 1.88
CA PHE A 5 1.41 8.29 2.24
C PHE A 5 -0.12 8.13 2.20
N LYS A 6 -0.88 9.06 2.79
CA LYS A 6 -2.35 9.02 2.74
C LYS A 6 -2.87 9.00 1.31
N LYS A 7 -2.27 9.80 0.43
CA LYS A 7 -2.60 9.80 -1.00
C LYS A 7 -2.31 8.44 -1.64
N ILE A 8 -1.10 7.90 -1.45
CA ILE A 8 -0.72 6.60 -2.01
C ILE A 8 -1.66 5.48 -1.56
N ILE A 9 -2.09 5.49 -0.29
CA ILE A 9 -3.04 4.51 0.24
C ILE A 9 -4.45 4.75 -0.32
N GLY A 10 -4.92 6.00 -0.39
CA GLY A 10 -6.21 6.31 -0.99
C GLY A 10 -6.30 5.88 -2.45
N ASP A 11 -5.28 6.19 -3.24
CA ASP A 11 -5.18 5.77 -4.65
C ASP A 11 -5.16 4.22 -4.75
N LEU A 12 -4.44 3.53 -3.84
CA LEU A 12 -4.42 2.07 -3.78
C LEU A 12 -5.79 1.46 -3.48
N GLU A 13 -6.52 2.02 -2.52
CA GLU A 13 -7.86 1.56 -2.13
C GLU A 13 -8.87 1.74 -3.26
N GLU A 14 -8.79 2.87 -3.98
CA GLU A 14 -9.63 3.15 -5.15
C GLU A 14 -9.33 2.18 -6.30
N GLU A 15 -8.05 2.02 -6.67
CA GLU A 15 -7.65 1.12 -7.76
C GLU A 15 -7.95 -0.36 -7.44
N ILE A 16 -7.82 -0.81 -6.19
CA ILE A 16 -8.25 -2.17 -5.77
C ILE A 16 -9.76 -2.34 -5.93
N LYS A 17 -10.55 -1.32 -5.58
CA LYS A 17 -12.00 -1.36 -5.72
C LYS A 17 -12.40 -1.47 -7.19
N GLU A 18 -11.79 -0.67 -8.06
CA GLU A 18 -11.99 -0.75 -9.52
C GLU A 18 -11.62 -2.13 -10.08
N LEU A 19 -10.46 -2.66 -9.69
CA LEU A 19 -10.02 -4.01 -10.09
C LEU A 19 -11.02 -5.10 -9.69
N LYS A 20 -11.67 -4.96 -8.53
CA LYS A 20 -12.69 -5.90 -8.06
C LYS A 20 -13.96 -5.82 -8.90
N ASP A 21 -14.36 -4.61 -9.31
CA ASP A 21 -15.57 -4.39 -10.10
C ASP A 21 -15.37 -4.79 -11.58
N GLU A 22 -14.14 -4.73 -12.11
CA GLU A 22 -13.80 -5.09 -13.50
C GLU A 22 -13.57 -6.59 -13.74
N HIS A 23 -13.23 -7.37 -12.71
CA HIS A 23 -12.80 -8.77 -12.88
C HIS A 23 -13.64 -9.75 -12.07
N GLY A 24 -14.49 -10.53 -12.76
CA GLY A 24 -15.22 -11.65 -12.17
C GLY A 24 -14.36 -12.87 -11.81
N ASN A 25 -13.10 -12.93 -12.27
CA ASN A 25 -12.16 -14.00 -11.93
C ASN A 25 -11.28 -13.57 -10.75
N VAL A 26 -11.53 -14.21 -9.61
CA VAL A 26 -10.88 -13.96 -8.32
C VAL A 26 -9.35 -14.10 -8.38
N LEU A 27 -8.82 -15.06 -9.16
CA LEU A 27 -7.36 -15.25 -9.26
C LEU A 27 -6.68 -14.09 -9.98
N VAL A 28 -7.26 -13.64 -11.10
CA VAL A 28 -6.75 -12.49 -11.88
C VAL A 28 -6.83 -11.21 -11.06
N PHE A 29 -7.88 -11.05 -10.26
CA PHE A 29 -8.00 -9.94 -9.31
C PHE A 29 -6.83 -9.93 -8.32
N TYR A 30 -6.52 -11.07 -7.69
CA TYR A 30 -5.42 -11.15 -6.72
C TYR A 30 -4.06 -10.87 -7.35
N GLU A 31 -3.78 -11.42 -8.54
CA GLU A 31 -2.53 -11.15 -9.26
C GLU A 31 -2.34 -9.65 -9.50
N LYS A 32 -3.37 -8.97 -10.03
CA LYS A 32 -3.33 -7.53 -10.28
C LYS A 32 -3.25 -6.69 -9.00
N ALA A 33 -3.97 -7.09 -7.95
CA ALA A 33 -3.90 -6.41 -6.66
C ALA A 33 -2.50 -6.50 -6.05
N ILE A 34 -1.84 -7.67 -6.12
CA ILE A 34 -0.46 -7.85 -5.64
C ILE A 34 0.51 -6.99 -6.45
N GLU A 35 0.42 -6.99 -7.79
CA GLU A 35 1.24 -6.13 -8.66
C GLU A 35 1.09 -4.64 -8.30
N LEU A 36 -0.15 -4.22 -8.09
CA LEU A 36 -0.48 -2.86 -7.70
C LEU A 36 0.11 -2.48 -6.33
N ILE A 37 -0.06 -3.32 -5.32
CA ILE A 37 0.52 -3.12 -3.98
C ILE A 37 2.04 -2.98 -4.08
N LEU A 38 2.71 -3.88 -4.82
CA LEU A 38 4.17 -3.82 -5.01
C LEU A 38 4.61 -2.52 -5.70
N SER A 39 3.85 -2.05 -6.69
CA SER A 39 4.10 -0.77 -7.36
C SER A 39 3.99 0.42 -6.40
N LYS A 40 2.93 0.49 -5.58
CA LYS A 40 2.74 1.58 -4.61
C LYS A 40 3.82 1.56 -3.52
N ILE A 41 4.27 0.37 -3.08
CA ILE A 41 5.41 0.23 -2.16
C ILE A 41 6.69 0.77 -2.79
N ALA A 42 6.97 0.45 -4.05
CA ALA A 42 8.15 0.94 -4.75
C ALA A 42 8.14 2.47 -4.87
N GLN A 43 7.00 3.07 -5.21
CA GLN A 43 6.81 4.53 -5.26
C GLN A 43 7.04 5.17 -3.90
N LEU A 44 6.50 4.59 -2.83
CA LEU A 44 6.71 5.08 -1.47
C LEU A 44 8.17 5.00 -1.06
N LYS A 45 8.86 3.89 -1.39
CA LYS A 45 10.30 3.73 -1.14
C LYS A 45 11.12 4.80 -1.85
N GLU A 46 10.84 5.06 -3.13
CA GLU A 46 11.50 6.13 -3.87
C GLU A 46 11.27 7.50 -3.23
N TYR A 47 10.04 7.79 -2.82
CA TYR A 47 9.72 9.06 -2.18
C TYR A 47 10.47 9.27 -0.86
N VAL A 48 10.54 8.23 -0.01
CA VAL A 48 11.29 8.27 1.25
C VAL A 48 12.78 8.46 1.00
N LEU A 49 13.36 7.76 0.01
CA LEU A 49 14.76 7.92 -0.36
C LEU A 49 15.10 9.32 -0.89
N LYS A 50 14.19 9.93 -1.66
CA LYS A 50 14.38 11.28 -2.23
C LYS A 50 14.18 12.39 -1.20
N THR A 51 13.21 12.23 -0.31
CA THR A 51 12.78 13.29 0.62
C THR A 51 13.52 13.20 1.96
N GLY A 52 13.84 11.99 2.41
CA GLY A 52 14.30 11.73 3.77
C GLY A 52 13.22 12.03 4.82
N PHE A 53 13.54 11.77 6.08
CA PHE A 53 12.71 12.14 7.23
C PHE A 53 13.18 13.48 7.79
N LYS A 54 12.24 14.31 8.24
CA LYS A 54 12.55 15.61 8.87
C LYS A 54 13.26 15.43 10.22
N ASN A 55 12.92 14.39 10.95
CA ASN A 55 13.52 14.01 12.23
C ASN A 55 13.19 12.56 12.58
N GLU A 56 13.87 12.05 13.60
CA GLU A 56 13.70 10.69 14.13
C GLU A 56 12.24 10.40 14.56
N GLN A 57 11.50 11.40 15.07
CA GLN A 57 10.10 11.21 15.45
C GLN A 57 9.19 10.97 14.23
N GLU A 58 9.42 11.67 13.11
CA GLU A 58 8.70 11.43 11.85
C GLU A 58 9.01 10.03 11.30
N GLU A 59 10.27 9.60 11.40
CA GLU A 59 10.70 8.25 11.02
C GLU A 59 10.04 7.16 11.87
N ILE A 60 10.10 7.29 13.19
CA ILE A 60 9.45 6.36 14.13
C ILE A 60 7.93 6.30 13.86
N HIS A 61 7.29 7.46 13.64
CA HIS A 61 5.86 7.52 13.35
C HIS A 61 5.53 6.79 12.04
N PHE A 62 6.33 6.99 11.00
CA PHE A 62 6.16 6.33 9.70
C PHE A 62 6.27 4.81 9.82
N PHE A 63 7.35 4.29 10.43
CA PHE A 63 7.53 2.84 10.56
C PHE A 63 6.58 2.18 11.55
N LYS A 64 6.11 2.90 12.58
CA LYS A 64 5.20 2.34 13.58
C LYS A 64 3.75 2.26 13.12
N TYR A 65 3.28 3.23 12.33
CA TYR A 65 1.87 3.31 11.96
C TYR A 65 1.62 3.09 10.47
N GLN A 66 2.51 3.57 9.60
CA GLN A 66 2.23 3.62 8.16
C GLN A 66 2.78 2.39 7.44
N TRP A 67 3.96 1.91 7.85
CA TRP A 67 4.50 0.63 7.38
C TRP A 67 3.65 -0.58 7.82
N PHE A 68 3.06 -0.52 9.02
CA PHE A 68 2.16 -1.57 9.50
C PHE A 68 0.86 -1.68 8.71
N VAL A 69 0.32 -0.57 8.22
CA VAL A 69 -0.88 -0.57 7.36
C VAL A 69 -0.60 -1.30 6.05
N ILE A 70 0.56 -1.07 5.43
CA ILE A 70 0.97 -1.80 4.22
C ILE A 70 1.16 -3.29 4.52
N LYS A 71 1.83 -3.62 5.63
CA LYS A 71 1.96 -5.02 6.06
C LYS A 71 0.62 -5.68 6.34
N SER A 72 -0.36 -4.98 6.89
CA SER A 72 -1.68 -5.55 7.18
C SER A 72 -2.46 -5.82 5.90
N TYR A 73 -2.38 -4.97 4.88
CA TYR A 73 -2.98 -5.25 3.57
C TYR A 73 -2.39 -6.54 2.95
N SER A 74 -1.06 -6.71 2.99
CA SER A 74 -0.44 -7.98 2.55
C SER A 74 -0.81 -9.21 3.40
N PHE A 75 -1.29 -9.07 4.64
CA PHE A 75 -1.57 -10.20 5.54
C PHE A 75 -3.07 -10.55 5.64
N TYR A 76 -3.96 -9.56 5.69
CA TYR A 76 -5.40 -9.78 5.81
C TYR A 76 -6.01 -10.36 4.52
N ASP A 77 -5.53 -9.93 3.35
CA ASP A 77 -6.06 -10.42 2.07
C ASP A 77 -5.66 -11.87 1.76
N ILE A 78 -4.58 -12.37 2.36
CA ILE A 78 -4.14 -13.77 2.23
C ILE A 78 -4.93 -14.69 3.17
N HIS A 79 -5.33 -14.22 4.35
CA HIS A 79 -5.98 -15.05 5.36
C HIS A 79 -7.50 -15.12 5.23
N ALA A 80 -8.16 -14.11 4.65
CA ALA A 80 -9.60 -14.12 4.42
C ALA A 80 -10.04 -15.01 3.23
N ALA A 81 -9.09 -15.57 2.49
CA ALA A 81 -9.30 -16.43 1.32
C ALA A 81 -9.11 -17.95 1.60
N LEU A 82 -8.84 -18.32 2.86
CA LEU A 82 -8.80 -19.70 3.38
C LEU A 82 -10.02 -19.97 4.26
#